data_AF-A0A256EYY7-F1
#
_entry.id   AF-A0A256EYY7-F1
#
_cell.length_a   1.000
_cell.length_b   1.000
_cell.length_c   1.000
_cell.angle_alpha   90.00
_cell.angle_beta   90.00
_cell.angle_gamma   90.00
#
_symmetry.space_group_name_H-M   'P 1'
#
loop_
_entity.id
_entity.type
_entity.pdbx_description
1 polymer ?
#
loop_
_entity_poly.entity_id
_entity_poly.type
_entity_poly.pdbx_seq_one_letter_code
_entity_poly.pdbx_strand_id
1 'polypeptide(L)'
;MANDNITVTDNQAAEKVQESLKVAKSKARTPNKQAKAKIDETPIIKEKSSKVVRRSPAERVRLLAAITKQIQSGKTTLKAALKEAGVSEQTYYNWKNQVKESTPLVSHQSDELKNLVELEAENKRLRRELANKLRAENAELRKRLGLA
;
A
#
# COMPACT_ATOMS: atom_id res chain seq x y z
N MET A 1 -7.07 14.64 42.54
CA MET A 1 -7.32 13.19 42.40
C MET A 1 -7.81 12.96 40.98
N ALA A 2 -7.31 12.07 40.14
CA ALA A 2 -6.16 11.18 40.08
C ALA A 2 -6.11 10.80 38.58
N ASN A 3 -4.98 10.99 37.90
CA ASN A 3 -4.78 10.46 36.55
C ASN A 3 -3.53 9.59 36.57
N ASP A 4 -3.76 8.28 36.45
CA ASP A 4 -2.74 7.24 36.44
C ASP A 4 -1.92 7.29 35.15
N ASN A 5 -0.62 7.45 35.34
CA ASN A 5 0.39 7.37 34.30
C ASN A 5 0.78 5.90 34.11
N ILE A 6 0.58 5.41 32.90
CA ILE A 6 0.91 4.05 32.45
C ILE A 6 2.43 3.90 32.39
N THR A 7 2.97 2.99 33.19
CA THR A 7 4.36 2.53 33.11
C THR A 7 4.51 1.48 32.02
N VAL A 8 5.36 1.79 31.04
CA VAL A 8 5.97 0.80 30.14
C VAL A 8 7.10 0.13 30.90
N THR A 9 7.13 -1.20 30.92
CA THR A 9 8.33 -1.95 31.30
C THR A 9 8.57 -3.07 30.31
N ASP A 10 9.79 -3.03 29.81
CA ASP A 10 10.50 -3.90 28.90
C ASP A 10 10.55 -5.36 29.38
N ASN A 11 10.70 -6.31 28.45
CA ASN A 11 11.46 -7.55 28.64
C ASN A 11 11.47 -8.40 27.37
N GLN A 12 12.61 -8.37 26.68
CA GLN A 12 13.09 -9.45 25.80
C GLN A 12 13.82 -10.52 26.62
N ALA A 13 13.71 -11.79 26.23
CA ALA A 13 14.81 -12.74 26.00
C ALA A 13 14.37 -14.23 26.07
N ALA A 14 15.17 -15.06 25.40
CA ALA A 14 15.28 -16.54 25.41
C ALA A 14 14.33 -17.30 24.45
N GLU A 15 14.76 -17.74 23.26
CA GLU A 15 15.76 -18.79 22.91
C GLU A 15 15.19 -20.22 22.95
N LYS A 16 15.08 -20.87 21.77
CA LYS A 16 15.40 -22.29 21.60
C LYS A 16 15.62 -22.68 20.14
N VAL A 17 16.86 -23.06 19.83
CA VAL A 17 17.28 -23.84 18.63
C VAL A 17 17.70 -25.23 19.11
N GLN A 18 17.30 -26.29 18.39
CA GLN A 18 17.92 -27.63 18.25
C GLN A 18 16.98 -28.46 17.32
N GLU A 19 17.36 -28.82 16.07
CA GLU A 19 18.22 -29.96 15.65
C GLU A 19 17.51 -31.32 15.91
N SER A 20 17.30 -32.31 15.02
CA SER A 20 17.98 -32.80 13.80
C SER A 20 17.11 -33.84 13.04
N LEU A 21 17.38 -33.99 11.73
CA LEU A 21 17.45 -35.20 10.87
C LEU A 21 16.31 -36.26 10.84
N LYS A 22 15.75 -36.49 9.63
CA LYS A 22 15.70 -37.82 8.96
C LYS A 22 15.20 -37.80 7.49
N VAL A 23 16.14 -38.01 6.57
CA VAL A 23 16.18 -38.97 5.44
C VAL A 23 14.99 -39.08 4.46
N ALA A 24 15.28 -38.60 3.23
CA ALA A 24 15.09 -39.23 1.91
C ALA A 24 13.80 -40.00 1.57
N LYS A 25 13.10 -39.51 0.54
CA LYS A 25 12.89 -40.31 -0.69
C LYS A 25 12.68 -39.44 -1.92
N SER A 26 13.61 -39.56 -2.85
CA SER A 26 13.54 -39.14 -4.25
C SER A 26 12.35 -39.75 -4.99
N LYS A 27 11.73 -39.01 -5.91
CA LYS A 27 11.54 -39.36 -7.35
C LYS A 27 10.74 -38.21 -7.99
N ALA A 28 11.42 -37.32 -8.71
CA ALA A 28 11.67 -37.42 -10.15
C ALA A 28 10.46 -37.01 -11.01
N ARG A 29 10.61 -35.82 -11.56
CA ARG A 29 9.88 -35.22 -12.68
C ARG A 29 10.05 -36.08 -13.94
N THR A 30 8.97 -36.44 -14.60
CA THR A 30 8.99 -36.85 -16.03
C THR A 30 7.79 -36.28 -16.78
N PRO A 31 8.00 -35.76 -18.01
CA PRO A 31 6.95 -35.22 -18.87
C PRO A 31 6.28 -36.38 -19.63
N ASN A 32 4.96 -36.33 -19.83
CA ASN A 32 4.30 -37.30 -20.70
C ASN A 32 3.86 -36.63 -22.02
N LYS A 33 4.34 -37.20 -23.13
CA LYS A 33 4.06 -36.78 -24.50
C LYS A 33 3.41 -37.97 -25.21
N GLN A 34 2.16 -37.75 -25.62
CA GLN A 34 1.42 -38.33 -26.77
C GLN A 34 1.05 -39.83 -26.79
N ALA A 35 -0.27 -40.09 -26.92
CA ALA A 35 -0.80 -41.04 -27.89
C ALA A 35 -2.27 -40.70 -28.24
N LYS A 36 -2.62 -40.80 -29.53
CA LYS A 36 -3.96 -40.60 -30.11
C LYS A 36 -4.81 -41.88 -30.00
N ALA A 37 -6.14 -41.76 -29.84
CA ALA A 37 -7.15 -42.53 -30.58
C ALA A 37 -8.59 -41.98 -30.40
N LYS A 38 -9.25 -41.80 -31.55
CA LYS A 38 -10.66 -41.63 -31.99
C LYS A 38 -11.84 -41.51 -30.98
N ILE A 39 -12.58 -40.38 -31.00
CA ILE A 39 -13.94 -40.05 -31.56
C ILE A 39 -15.13 -40.82 -30.94
N ASP A 40 -15.96 -40.09 -30.18
CA ASP A 40 -17.43 -40.25 -30.16
C ASP A 40 -18.08 -38.87 -29.91
N GLU A 41 -19.21 -38.61 -30.56
CA GLU A 41 -19.86 -37.30 -30.71
C GLU A 41 -20.87 -36.99 -29.58
N THR A 42 -20.82 -35.78 -29.02
CA THR A 42 -21.99 -35.01 -28.53
C THR A 42 -21.56 -33.55 -28.22
N PRO A 43 -22.42 -32.55 -28.44
CA PRO A 43 -21.99 -31.15 -28.56
C PRO A 43 -21.91 -30.47 -27.19
N ILE A 44 -20.70 -30.38 -26.63
CA ILE A 44 -20.45 -29.53 -25.47
C ILE A 44 -19.93 -28.19 -25.97
N ILE A 45 -20.72 -27.17 -25.68
CA ILE A 45 -20.51 -25.74 -25.90
C ILE A 45 -19.01 -25.40 -25.77
N LYS A 46 -18.43 -24.84 -26.84
CA LYS A 46 -17.06 -24.30 -26.83
C LYS A 46 -16.98 -23.14 -25.85
N GLU A 47 -16.71 -23.45 -24.58
CA GLU A 47 -16.17 -22.48 -23.65
C GLU A 47 -14.83 -22.01 -24.22
N LYS A 48 -14.80 -20.73 -24.61
CA LYS A 48 -13.60 -20.08 -25.11
C LYS A 48 -12.56 -20.17 -24.00
N SER A 49 -11.59 -21.07 -24.16
CA SER A 49 -10.40 -21.14 -23.32
C SER A 49 -9.85 -19.72 -23.18
N SER A 50 -9.88 -19.17 -21.97
CA SER A 50 -9.38 -17.85 -21.66
C SER A 50 -7.87 -17.85 -21.90
N LYS A 51 -7.46 -17.54 -23.13
CA LYS A 51 -6.07 -17.28 -23.46
C LYS A 51 -5.59 -16.23 -22.47
N VAL A 52 -4.56 -16.55 -21.68
CA VAL A 52 -3.94 -15.57 -20.77
C VAL A 52 -3.32 -14.49 -21.66
N VAL A 53 -4.08 -13.42 -21.90
CA VAL A 53 -3.61 -12.27 -22.68
C VAL A 53 -2.62 -11.53 -21.80
N ARG A 54 -1.32 -11.75 -22.06
CA ARG A 54 -0.26 -10.97 -21.44
C ARG A 54 -0.26 -9.58 -22.05
N ARG A 55 -0.73 -8.59 -21.28
CA ARG A 55 -0.68 -7.17 -21.65
C ARG A 55 0.64 -6.54 -21.21
N SER A 56 1.27 -5.79 -22.10
CA SER A 56 2.47 -4.99 -21.83
C SER A 56 2.17 -3.84 -20.86
N PRO A 57 3.18 -3.28 -20.16
CA PRO A 57 2.98 -2.15 -19.26
C PRO A 57 2.32 -0.93 -19.95
N ALA A 58 2.75 -0.60 -21.17
CA ALA A 58 2.20 0.51 -21.93
C ALA A 58 0.72 0.31 -22.30
N GLU A 59 0.32 -0.92 -22.68
CA GLU A 59 -1.07 -1.25 -22.96
C GLU A 59 -1.95 -1.14 -21.72
N ARG A 60 -1.45 -1.56 -20.55
CA ARG A 60 -2.17 -1.42 -19.27
C ARG A 60 -2.47 0.04 -18.96
N VAL A 61 -1.48 0.93 -19.12
CA VAL A 61 -1.67 2.38 -18.91
C VAL A 61 -2.71 2.95 -19.87
N ARG A 62 -2.66 2.58 -21.16
CA ARG A 62 -3.68 3.00 -22.15
C ARG A 62 -5.09 2.54 -21.77
N LEU A 63 -5.23 1.29 -21.34
CA LEU A 63 -6.51 0.73 -20.88
C LEU A 63 -7.03 1.45 -19.63
N LEU A 64 -6.16 1.69 -18.64
CA LEU A 64 -6.54 2.44 -17.44
C LEU A 64 -7.00 3.87 -17.78
N ALA A 65 -6.32 4.53 -18.71
CA ALA A 65 -6.70 5.85 -19.19
C ALA A 65 -8.06 5.84 -19.92
N ALA A 66 -8.30 4.84 -20.78
CA ALA A 66 -9.58 4.68 -21.47
C ALA A 66 -10.74 4.45 -20.49
N ILE A 67 -10.57 3.53 -19.53
CA ILE A 67 -11.55 3.26 -18.47
C ILE A 67 -11.83 4.53 -17.66
N THR A 68 -10.80 5.28 -17.30
CA THR A 68 -10.93 6.52 -16.53
C THR A 68 -11.72 7.59 -17.30
N LYS A 69 -11.44 7.77 -18.60
CA LYS A 69 -12.19 8.70 -19.46
C LYS A 69 -13.67 8.31 -19.58
N GLN A 70 -13.95 7.02 -19.70
CA GLN A 70 -15.31 6.52 -19.82
C GLN A 70 -16.12 6.78 -18.54
N ILE A 71 -15.50 6.56 -17.37
CA ILE A 71 -16.10 6.88 -16.06
C ILE A 71 -16.28 8.39 -15.89
N GLN A 72 -15.27 9.19 -16.23
CA GLN A 72 -15.33 10.66 -16.13
C GLN A 72 -16.41 11.27 -17.03
N SER A 73 -16.66 10.66 -18.19
CA SER A 73 -17.73 11.08 -19.09
C SER A 73 -19.14 10.83 -18.54
N GLY A 74 -19.26 10.12 -17.41
CA GLY A 74 -20.54 9.75 -16.79
C GLY A 74 -21.36 8.72 -17.58
N LYS A 75 -20.87 8.28 -18.76
CA LYS A 75 -21.60 7.40 -19.68
C LYS A 75 -21.72 5.97 -19.18
N THR A 76 -20.80 5.51 -18.33
CA THR A 76 -20.77 4.12 -17.85
C THR A 76 -20.25 4.00 -16.43
N THR A 77 -20.77 3.02 -15.68
CA THR A 77 -20.22 2.63 -14.38
C THR A 77 -18.87 1.93 -14.55
N LEU A 78 -18.05 1.92 -13.48
CA LEU A 78 -16.75 1.23 -13.47
C LEU A 78 -16.86 -0.23 -13.94
N LYS A 79 -17.87 -0.97 -13.47
CA LYS A 79 -18.08 -2.38 -13.85
C LYS A 79 -18.38 -2.56 -15.34
N ALA A 80 -19.14 -1.64 -15.94
CA ALA A 80 -19.43 -1.69 -17.37
C ALA A 80 -18.18 -1.41 -18.22
N ALA A 81 -17.41 -0.39 -17.86
CA ALA A 81 -16.15 -0.06 -18.55
C ALA A 81 -15.11 -1.19 -18.42
N LEU A 82 -15.05 -1.86 -17.27
CA LEU A 82 -14.17 -3.03 -17.05
C LEU A 82 -14.55 -4.23 -17.94
N LYS A 83 -15.85 -4.48 -18.09
CA LYS A 83 -16.37 -5.54 -18.96
C LYS A 83 -16.03 -5.27 -20.43
N GLU A 84 -16.19 -4.03 -20.89
CA GLU A 84 -15.84 -3.62 -22.25
C GLU A 84 -14.32 -3.73 -22.52
N ALA A 85 -13.50 -3.34 -21.53
CA ALA A 85 -12.04 -3.48 -21.60
C ALA A 85 -11.54 -4.93 -21.45
N GLY A 86 -12.40 -5.87 -21.06
CA GLY A 86 -12.03 -7.26 -20.77
C GLY A 86 -11.03 -7.36 -19.60
N VAL A 87 -11.18 -6.53 -18.57
CA VAL A 87 -10.30 -6.47 -17.40
C VAL A 87 -11.13 -6.74 -16.15
N SER A 88 -10.66 -7.64 -15.28
CA SER A 88 -11.33 -7.87 -13.99
C SER A 88 -11.10 -6.67 -13.05
N GLU A 89 -12.03 -6.44 -12.13
CA GLU A 89 -11.94 -5.37 -11.14
C GLU A 89 -10.66 -5.49 -10.30
N GLN A 90 -10.31 -6.70 -9.87
CA GLN A 90 -9.05 -6.97 -9.16
C GLN A 90 -7.83 -6.56 -9.99
N THR A 91 -7.80 -6.94 -11.27
CA THR A 91 -6.68 -6.61 -12.17
C THR A 91 -6.58 -5.10 -12.40
N TYR A 92 -7.71 -4.41 -12.50
CA TYR A 92 -7.75 -2.95 -12.62
C TYR A 92 -7.13 -2.26 -11.41
N TYR A 93 -7.51 -2.64 -10.20
CA TYR A 93 -6.92 -2.05 -8.99
C TYR A 93 -5.44 -2.40 -8.84
N ASN A 94 -5.03 -3.61 -9.17
CA ASN A 94 -3.62 -4.01 -9.15
C ASN A 94 -2.79 -3.14 -10.11
N TRP A 95 -3.24 -2.92 -11.35
CA TRP A 95 -2.52 -2.08 -12.30
C TRP A 95 -2.59 -0.59 -11.94
N LYS A 96 -3.73 -0.11 -11.43
CA LYS A 96 -3.86 1.27 -10.97
C LYS A 96 -2.88 1.59 -9.84
N ASN A 97 -2.71 0.67 -8.89
CA ASN A 97 -1.75 0.83 -7.81
C ASN A 97 -0.30 0.73 -8.32
N GLN A 98 0.01 -0.22 -9.20
CA GLN A 98 1.34 -0.31 -9.85
C GLN A 98 1.71 0.98 -10.59
N VAL A 99 0.76 1.61 -11.28
CA VAL A 99 0.99 2.89 -11.96
C VAL A 99 1.30 3.99 -10.96
N LYS A 100 0.54 4.10 -9.86
CA LYS A 100 0.80 5.09 -8.79
C LYS A 100 2.20 4.96 -8.20
N GLU A 101 2.64 3.75 -7.90
CA GLU A 101 3.99 3.49 -7.37
C GLU A 101 5.08 3.78 -8.42
N SER A 102 4.80 3.57 -9.70
CA SER A 102 5.78 3.79 -10.79
C SER A 102 5.84 5.23 -11.29
N THR A 103 4.82 6.05 -11.03
CA THR A 103 4.83 7.47 -11.38
C THR A 103 5.59 8.26 -10.33
N PRO A 104 6.59 9.09 -10.70
CA PRO A 104 7.42 9.86 -9.77
C PRO A 104 6.67 10.97 -8.98
N LEU A 105 5.33 10.96 -8.98
CA LEU A 105 4.49 11.84 -8.17
C LEU A 105 4.67 11.58 -6.66
N VAL A 106 5.20 10.40 -6.29
CA VAL A 106 5.61 10.06 -4.92
C VAL A 106 6.76 10.95 -4.41
N SER A 107 7.56 11.55 -5.30
CA SER A 107 8.62 12.49 -4.90
C SER A 107 8.03 13.75 -4.27
N HIS A 108 7.04 14.38 -4.92
CA HIS A 108 6.42 15.59 -4.40
C HIS A 108 5.63 15.33 -3.11
N GLN A 109 4.96 14.18 -2.99
CA GLN A 109 4.29 13.81 -1.75
C GLN A 109 5.28 13.53 -0.63
N SER A 110 6.41 12.88 -0.92
CA SER A 110 7.49 12.67 0.05
C SER A 110 8.06 14.00 0.53
N ASP A 111 8.35 14.93 -0.39
CA ASP A 111 8.94 16.22 -0.02
C ASP A 111 7.93 17.12 0.72
N GLU A 112 6.65 17.08 0.35
CA GLU A 112 5.58 17.73 1.12
C GLU A 112 5.47 17.16 2.54
N LEU A 113 5.56 15.85 2.71
CA LEU A 113 5.54 15.22 4.03
C LEU A 113 6.75 15.62 4.87
N LYS A 114 7.95 15.73 4.27
CA LYS A 114 9.14 16.25 4.96
C LYS A 114 8.93 17.69 5.41
N ASN A 115 8.44 18.56 4.53
CA ASN A 115 8.14 19.96 4.84
C ASN A 115 7.14 20.07 6.01
N LEU A 116 6.11 19.23 6.03
CA LEU A 116 5.13 19.20 7.13
C LEU A 116 5.77 18.81 8.46
N VAL A 117 6.67 17.81 8.47
CA VAL A 117 7.40 17.40 9.68
C VAL A 117 8.31 18.53 10.19
N GLU A 118 9.04 19.20 9.30
CA GLU A 118 9.90 20.33 9.65
C GLU A 118 9.09 21.50 10.23
N LEU A 119 7.95 21.83 9.61
CA LEU A 119 7.04 22.86 10.12
C LEU A 119 6.47 22.52 11.50
N GLU A 120 6.14 21.26 11.76
CA GLU A 120 5.67 20.83 13.08
C GLU A 120 6.76 20.98 14.15
N ALA A 121 8.00 20.59 13.81
CA ALA A 121 9.15 20.73 14.70
C ALA A 121 9.41 22.20 15.05
N GLU A 122 9.38 23.09 14.05
CA GLU A 122 9.55 24.52 14.24
C GLU A 122 8.39 25.13 15.06
N ASN A 123 7.15 24.72 14.81
CA ASN A 123 6.01 25.17 15.61
C ASN A 123 6.17 24.79 17.10
N LYS A 124 6.62 23.55 17.37
CA LYS A 124 6.92 23.10 18.73
C LYS A 124 8.10 23.88 19.35
N ARG A 125 9.10 24.26 18.57
CA ARG A 125 10.21 25.12 19.01
C ARG A 125 9.71 26.51 19.40
N LEU A 126 8.95 27.15 18.52
CA LEU A 126 8.39 28.49 18.72
C LEU A 126 7.45 28.54 19.94
N ARG A 127 6.59 27.54 20.13
CA ARG A 127 5.71 27.46 21.31
C ARG A 127 6.51 27.36 22.61
N ARG A 128 7.59 26.57 22.63
CA ARG A 128 8.48 26.47 23.80
C ARG A 128 9.19 27.79 24.07
N GLU A 129 9.71 28.43 23.03
CA GLU A 129 10.39 29.73 23.16
C GLU A 129 9.45 30.81 23.71
N LEU A 130 8.22 30.90 23.17
CA LEU A 130 7.19 31.81 23.66
C LEU A 130 6.84 31.53 25.12
N ALA A 131 6.62 30.27 25.49
CA ALA A 131 6.32 29.90 26.87
C ALA A 131 7.46 30.27 27.83
N ASN A 132 8.72 30.13 27.40
CA ASN A 132 9.88 30.53 28.20
C ASN A 132 9.95 32.04 28.38
N LYS A 133 9.75 32.82 27.31
CA LYS A 133 9.70 34.29 27.39
C LYS A 133 8.60 34.76 28.33
N LEU A 134 7.39 34.24 28.17
CA LEU A 134 6.26 34.57 29.04
C LEU A 134 6.52 34.20 30.51
N ARG A 135 7.17 33.05 30.79
CA ARG A 135 7.54 32.70 32.18
C ARG A 135 8.57 33.67 32.75
N ALA A 136 9.58 34.06 31.96
CA ALA A 136 10.62 34.99 32.39
C ALA A 136 10.02 36.38 32.67
N GLU A 137 9.23 36.91 31.74
CA GLU A 137 8.55 38.20 31.89
C GLU A 137 7.57 38.18 33.06
N ASN A 138 6.76 37.13 33.22
CA ASN A 138 5.86 37.01 34.36
C ASN A 138 6.62 36.93 35.69
N ALA A 139 7.76 36.24 35.75
CA ALA A 139 8.59 36.21 36.95
C ALA A 139 9.14 37.60 37.28
N GLU A 140 9.56 38.37 36.27
CA GLU A 140 10.02 39.74 36.44
C GLU A 140 8.88 40.67 36.90
N LEU A 141 7.71 40.57 36.29
CA LEU A 141 6.53 41.35 36.70
C LEU A 141 6.12 41.02 38.13
N ARG A 142 6.12 39.74 38.52
CA ARG A 142 5.84 39.33 39.91
C ARG A 142 6.86 39.91 40.89
N LYS A 143 8.15 39.93 40.53
CA LYS A 143 9.19 40.59 41.35
C LYS A 143 8.92 42.08 41.50
N ARG A 144 8.58 42.77 40.40
CA ARG A 144 8.25 44.20 40.42
C ARG A 144 7.00 44.51 41.25
N LEU A 145 6.04 43.59 41.29
CA LEU A 145 4.81 43.70 42.08
C LEU A 145 4.95 43.23 43.53
N GLY A 146 6.11 42.71 43.95
CA GLY A 146 6.31 42.15 45.29
C GLY A 146 5.52 40.86 45.56
N LEU A 147 5.13 40.15 44.49
CA LEU A 147 4.36 38.89 44.52
C LEU A 147 5.23 37.65 44.27
N ALA A 148 6.56 37.81 44.36
CA ALA A 148 7.58 36.82 44.06
C ALA A 148 8.29 36.36 45.33
#